data_AF-A0A9P8RNT3-F1
#
_entry.id   AF-A0A9P8RNT3-F1
#
_cell.length_a   1.000
_cell.length_b   1.000
_cell.length_c   1.000
_cell.angle_alpha   90.00
_cell.angle_beta   90.00
_cell.angle_gamma   90.00
#
_symmetry.space_group_name_H-M   'P 1'
#
loop_
_entity.id
_entity.type
_entity.pdbx_description
1 polymer ?
#
loop_
_entity_poly.entity_id
_entity_poly.type
_entity_poly.pdbx_seq_one_letter_code
_entity_poly.pdbx_strand_id
1 'polypeptide(L)'
;MFPRLALVATAVAALAGCIRADDDDHNEDRNYKYVAVFSIDGFHGSDVQKYVSMRPKSTIAELLETGYEYTNAYCPAPSDSFPGTLALFTGAFPRTTGVWYDDIWDRSLYPVGSDCSGPPGAEIAYDESIDFDSTKLFSGGINPSNLPKALVGGNCVALYPHARLRVNTVWEVLTSKGKETAYTDKHPAYDLVRGPSGKGLTSGYFPEIAAVPVTVDDTITYDNLHVDAFLDWLNGATPPNSEGTISGIPTMFGGNFQAVSVGQKTVGYVAAPNFPFTPDLLKAIDFVDASLGKVVAALKAKKIYDDTLIIIASKHGQTPIDPTKYGKIAPKAVTNATGVPVTWQTSDDIALIFLENQGDLQTAVKNLNGNRTAVKINDIISDGGLIAQGFGDPAKDPAVPDIIVAPIPGIIYTTSTAKIAEHGGISEDDR
;
A
#
# COMPACT_ATOMS: atom_id res chain seq x y z
N MET A 1 66.97 -24.05 -25.09
CA MET A 1 66.81 -24.88 -26.31
C MET A 1 66.18 -26.20 -25.90
N PHE A 2 64.84 -26.26 -25.89
CA PHE A 2 63.97 -27.45 -25.91
C PHE A 2 62.61 -26.98 -26.45
N PRO A 3 61.88 -27.77 -27.26
CA PRO A 3 60.97 -27.25 -28.27
C PRO A 3 59.55 -26.98 -27.78
N ARG A 4 58.89 -26.08 -28.51
CA ARG A 4 57.48 -25.66 -28.36
C ARG A 4 56.52 -26.85 -28.50
N LEU A 5 55.64 -27.03 -27.52
CA LEU A 5 54.39 -27.80 -27.67
C LEU A 5 53.28 -26.82 -28.06
N ALA A 6 52.74 -26.96 -29.26
CA ALA A 6 51.53 -26.27 -29.70
C ALA A 6 50.32 -27.09 -29.23
N LEU A 7 49.50 -26.51 -28.36
CA LEU A 7 48.21 -27.05 -27.99
C LEU A 7 47.18 -26.57 -29.03
N VAL A 8 46.64 -27.51 -29.79
CA VAL A 8 45.56 -27.28 -30.75
C VAL A 8 44.27 -27.05 -29.96
N ALA A 9 43.73 -25.84 -30.02
CA ALA A 9 42.40 -25.52 -29.51
C ALA A 9 41.37 -25.83 -30.61
N THR A 10 40.57 -26.88 -30.40
CA THR A 10 39.43 -27.20 -31.26
C THR A 10 38.24 -26.33 -30.82
N ALA A 11 37.89 -25.34 -31.63
CA ALA A 11 36.68 -24.55 -31.44
C ALA A 11 35.46 -25.39 -31.85
N VAL A 12 34.60 -25.74 -30.89
CA VAL A 12 33.26 -26.29 -31.17
C VAL A 12 32.31 -25.10 -31.29
N ALA A 13 31.93 -24.77 -32.51
CA ALA A 13 30.84 -23.84 -32.77
C ALA A 13 29.51 -24.53 -32.39
N ALA A 14 28.91 -24.11 -31.28
CA ALA A 14 27.53 -24.44 -30.97
C ALA A 14 26.63 -23.61 -31.89
N LEU A 15 26.00 -24.29 -32.85
CA LEU A 15 24.86 -23.75 -33.60
C LEU A 15 23.71 -23.52 -32.61
N ALA A 16 23.57 -22.27 -32.15
CA ALA A 16 22.34 -21.80 -31.56
C ALA A 16 21.29 -21.74 -32.69
N GLY A 17 20.52 -22.82 -32.84
CA GLY A 17 19.28 -22.76 -33.60
C GLY A 17 18.35 -21.79 -32.89
N CYS A 18 18.08 -20.64 -33.51
CA CYS A 18 16.96 -19.81 -33.13
C CYS A 18 15.69 -20.66 -33.31
N ILE A 19 15.19 -21.21 -32.21
CA ILE A 19 13.78 -21.57 -32.12
C ILE A 19 13.04 -20.23 -32.19
N ARG A 20 12.60 -19.85 -33.39
CA ARG A 20 11.47 -18.94 -33.51
C ARG A 20 10.30 -19.69 -32.86
N ALA A 21 9.86 -19.21 -31.71
CA ALA A 21 8.47 -19.39 -31.36
C ALA A 21 7.68 -18.79 -32.53
N ASP A 22 6.76 -19.57 -33.09
CA ASP A 22 5.69 -18.98 -33.90
C ASP A 22 4.93 -18.04 -32.98
N ASP A 23 5.13 -16.74 -33.16
CA ASP A 23 4.28 -15.66 -32.64
C ASP A 23 2.94 -15.73 -33.39
N ASP A 24 2.11 -16.72 -33.06
CA ASP A 24 0.69 -16.71 -33.42
C ASP A 24 -0.10 -16.03 -32.28
N ASP A 25 -0.75 -14.91 -32.59
CA ASP A 25 -1.79 -14.20 -31.82
C ASP A 25 -1.41 -13.40 -30.55
N HIS A 26 -0.28 -12.68 -30.54
CA HIS A 26 -0.11 -11.58 -29.59
C HIS A 26 -0.90 -10.34 -30.04
N ASN A 27 -2.11 -10.20 -29.51
CA ASN A 27 -2.97 -9.03 -29.68
C ASN A 27 -2.41 -7.82 -28.89
N GLU A 28 -1.28 -7.28 -29.32
CA GLU A 28 -0.72 -6.01 -28.82
C GLU A 28 -1.66 -4.80 -29.08
N ASP A 29 -2.74 -5.00 -29.84
CA ASP A 29 -3.76 -4.00 -30.19
C ASP A 29 -5.08 -4.13 -29.40
N ARG A 30 -5.16 -4.96 -28.33
CA ARG A 30 -6.41 -5.09 -27.56
C ARG A 30 -6.70 -3.82 -26.76
N ASN A 31 -7.57 -2.98 -27.31
CA ASN A 31 -8.09 -1.80 -26.63
C ASN A 31 -9.22 -2.17 -25.66
N TYR A 32 -8.93 -2.15 -24.36
CA TYR A 32 -9.93 -2.30 -23.30
C TYR A 32 -10.76 -1.02 -23.13
N LYS A 33 -12.06 -1.17 -22.89
CA LYS A 33 -12.99 -0.05 -22.64
C LYS A 33 -13.18 0.23 -21.15
N TYR A 34 -12.96 -0.78 -20.32
CA TYR A 34 -13.13 -0.70 -18.88
C TYR A 34 -11.89 -1.25 -18.15
N VAL A 35 -11.66 -0.76 -16.94
CA VAL A 35 -10.67 -1.30 -16.00
C VAL A 35 -11.36 -1.56 -14.67
N ALA A 36 -11.23 -2.79 -14.17
CA ALA A 36 -11.65 -3.17 -12.83
C ALA A 36 -10.38 -3.43 -12.00
N VAL A 37 -10.12 -2.60 -10.98
CA VAL A 37 -8.89 -2.69 -10.18
C VAL A 37 -9.19 -3.01 -8.72
N PHE A 38 -8.53 -4.04 -8.18
CA PHE A 38 -8.74 -4.49 -6.81
C PHE A 38 -7.42 -4.62 -6.06
N SER A 39 -7.31 -3.94 -4.92
CA SER A 39 -6.28 -4.20 -3.93
C SER A 39 -6.82 -5.21 -2.91
N ILE A 40 -6.07 -6.26 -2.60
CA ILE A 40 -6.36 -7.20 -1.51
C ILE A 40 -5.29 -7.00 -0.45
N ASP A 41 -5.57 -6.20 0.58
CA ASP A 41 -4.55 -5.83 1.56
C ASP A 41 -3.95 -7.05 2.25
N GLY A 42 -2.62 -7.07 2.30
CA GLY A 42 -1.83 -8.13 2.91
C GLY A 42 -1.71 -9.41 2.07
N PHE A 43 -2.31 -9.48 0.88
CA PHE A 43 -2.29 -10.72 0.10
C PHE A 43 -0.92 -10.96 -0.56
N HIS A 44 -0.09 -11.79 0.09
CA HIS A 44 1.27 -12.08 -0.38
C HIS A 44 1.25 -12.89 -1.68
N GLY A 45 2.28 -12.73 -2.51
CA GLY A 45 2.48 -13.63 -3.67
C GLY A 45 2.53 -15.11 -3.28
N SER A 46 3.06 -15.43 -2.09
CA SER A 46 3.08 -16.80 -1.57
C SER A 46 1.68 -17.35 -1.20
N ASP A 47 0.71 -16.46 -0.91
CA ASP A 47 -0.65 -16.85 -0.58
C ASP A 47 -1.46 -17.27 -1.82
N VAL A 48 -1.17 -16.68 -2.98
CA VAL A 48 -1.82 -17.01 -4.26
C VAL A 48 -1.64 -18.49 -4.59
N GLN A 49 -0.39 -18.96 -4.63
CA GLN A 49 -0.07 -20.35 -4.97
C GLN A 49 -0.65 -21.35 -3.96
N LYS A 50 -0.61 -20.99 -2.66
CA LYS A 50 -1.19 -21.78 -1.57
C LYS A 50 -2.70 -21.89 -1.72
N TYR A 51 -3.37 -20.77 -2.00
CA TYR A 51 -4.81 -20.71 -2.15
C TYR A 51 -5.30 -21.48 -3.37
N VAL A 52 -4.69 -21.28 -4.55
CA VAL A 52 -5.04 -22.00 -5.79
C VAL A 52 -4.85 -23.51 -5.62
N SER A 53 -3.82 -23.94 -4.90
CA SER A 53 -3.63 -25.38 -4.58
C SER A 53 -4.76 -25.95 -3.71
N MET A 54 -5.31 -25.16 -2.80
CA MET A 54 -6.42 -25.55 -1.90
C MET A 54 -7.81 -25.38 -2.54
N ARG A 55 -7.93 -24.48 -3.53
CA ARG A 55 -9.16 -24.10 -4.22
C ARG A 55 -8.88 -24.03 -5.73
N PRO A 56 -8.65 -25.17 -6.40
CA PRO A 56 -8.26 -25.19 -7.83
C PRO A 56 -9.39 -24.79 -8.79
N LYS A 57 -10.58 -24.46 -8.28
CA LYS A 57 -11.74 -23.96 -9.03
C LYS A 57 -12.21 -22.59 -8.53
N SER A 58 -11.35 -21.89 -7.80
CA SER A 58 -11.59 -20.53 -7.32
C SER A 58 -11.64 -19.55 -8.49
N THR A 59 -12.20 -18.36 -8.25
CA THR A 59 -12.18 -17.28 -9.26
C THR A 59 -10.75 -16.87 -9.58
N ILE A 60 -9.87 -16.77 -8.58
CA ILE A 60 -8.44 -16.49 -8.77
C ILE A 60 -7.80 -17.55 -9.67
N ALA A 61 -8.08 -18.84 -9.43
CA ALA A 61 -7.59 -19.91 -10.31
C ALA A 61 -8.10 -19.76 -11.75
N GLU A 62 -9.40 -19.47 -11.95
CA GLU A 62 -9.98 -19.24 -13.28
C GLU A 62 -9.34 -18.03 -14.00
N LEU A 63 -9.12 -16.93 -13.29
CA LEU A 63 -8.47 -15.74 -13.85
C LEU A 63 -7.04 -16.04 -14.28
N LEU A 64 -6.31 -16.87 -13.53
CA LEU A 64 -4.94 -17.29 -13.86
C LEU A 64 -4.86 -18.23 -15.07
N GLU A 65 -5.96 -18.87 -15.49
CA GLU A 65 -5.97 -19.69 -16.73
C GLU A 65 -5.80 -18.84 -18.00
N THR A 66 -6.14 -17.55 -17.94
CA THR A 66 -6.13 -16.64 -19.10
C THR A 66 -5.42 -15.30 -18.85
N GLY A 67 -5.07 -15.01 -17.60
CA GLY A 67 -4.36 -13.80 -17.17
C GLY A 67 -2.85 -13.99 -17.06
N TYR A 68 -2.18 -12.90 -16.68
CA TYR A 68 -0.75 -12.90 -16.36
C TYR A 68 -0.55 -12.74 -14.86
N GLU A 69 0.32 -13.57 -14.28
CA GLU A 69 0.78 -13.44 -12.90
C GLU A 69 2.21 -12.90 -12.87
N TYR A 70 2.42 -11.79 -12.16
CA TYR A 70 3.74 -11.26 -11.88
C TYR A 70 4.19 -11.72 -10.50
N THR A 71 4.94 -12.82 -10.45
CA THR A 71 5.33 -13.51 -9.19
C THR A 71 6.47 -12.85 -8.43
N ASN A 72 7.06 -11.78 -8.98
CA ASN A 72 8.17 -11.03 -8.38
C ASN A 72 7.87 -9.52 -8.45
N ALA A 73 6.61 -9.16 -8.18
CA ALA A 73 6.16 -7.79 -8.01
C ALA A 73 6.32 -7.37 -6.55
N TYR A 74 6.88 -6.18 -6.32
CA TYR A 74 7.16 -5.66 -4.98
C TYR A 74 6.39 -4.37 -4.72
N CYS A 75 5.83 -4.25 -3.53
CA CYS A 75 5.27 -3.02 -2.99
C CYS A 75 6.39 -1.97 -2.82
N PRO A 76 6.04 -0.66 -2.72
CA PRO A 76 7.01 0.37 -2.42
C PRO A 76 7.72 0.15 -1.08
N ALA A 77 8.80 0.90 -0.86
CA ALA A 77 9.51 0.96 0.40
C ALA A 77 9.47 2.43 0.89
N PRO A 78 8.87 2.74 2.05
CA PRO A 78 8.05 1.84 2.91
C PRO A 78 6.79 1.29 2.22
N SER A 79 6.34 0.11 2.66
CA SER A 79 5.12 -0.60 2.21
C SER A 79 3.91 -0.36 3.13
N ASP A 80 3.68 0.90 3.50
CA ASP A 80 2.42 1.26 4.17
C ASP A 80 1.24 1.31 3.18
N SER A 81 0.02 1.30 3.72
CA SER A 81 -1.24 1.51 3.01
C SER A 81 -1.20 2.68 2.00
N PHE A 82 -0.77 3.87 2.42
CA PHE A 82 -0.78 5.05 1.56
C PHE A 82 0.25 4.98 0.42
N PRO A 83 1.55 4.74 0.67
CA PRO A 83 2.52 4.61 -0.41
C PRO A 83 2.19 3.44 -1.34
N GLY A 84 1.69 2.32 -0.81
CA GLY A 84 1.21 1.18 -1.60
C GLY A 84 0.10 1.55 -2.58
N THR A 85 -0.96 2.19 -2.09
CA THR A 85 -2.07 2.66 -2.93
C THR A 85 -1.57 3.63 -4.01
N LEU A 86 -0.68 4.56 -3.65
CA LEU A 86 -0.16 5.53 -4.60
C LEU A 86 0.75 4.91 -5.66
N ALA A 87 1.55 3.90 -5.31
CA ALA A 87 2.37 3.18 -6.29
C ALA A 87 1.49 2.56 -7.39
N LEU A 88 0.35 1.97 -7.01
CA LEU A 88 -0.62 1.40 -7.97
C LEU A 88 -1.22 2.45 -8.90
N PHE A 89 -1.51 3.65 -8.38
CA PHE A 89 -2.27 4.66 -9.14
C PHE A 89 -1.46 5.82 -9.71
N THR A 90 -0.17 5.90 -9.41
CA THR A 90 0.75 6.93 -9.94
C THR A 90 1.98 6.32 -10.62
N GLY A 91 2.31 5.06 -10.35
CA GLY A 91 3.56 4.44 -10.76
C GLY A 91 4.80 5.02 -10.04
N ALA A 92 4.61 5.73 -8.92
CA ALA A 92 5.67 6.47 -8.25
C ALA A 92 5.88 6.01 -6.79
N PHE A 93 7.14 6.05 -6.35
CA PHE A 93 7.56 5.76 -4.97
C PHE A 93 7.39 6.98 -4.04
N PRO A 94 7.41 6.79 -2.71
CA PRO A 94 7.27 7.85 -1.69
C PRO A 94 8.09 9.12 -1.93
N ARG A 95 9.34 8.97 -2.36
CA ARG A 95 10.21 10.11 -2.68
C ARG A 95 9.60 11.03 -3.76
N THR A 96 8.91 10.46 -4.73
CA THR A 96 8.30 11.19 -5.85
C THR A 96 6.89 11.65 -5.49
N THR A 97 6.09 10.82 -4.82
CA THR A 97 4.73 11.17 -4.41
C THR A 97 4.70 12.22 -3.29
N GLY A 98 5.73 12.23 -2.43
CA GLY A 98 5.77 13.01 -1.19
C GLY A 98 5.02 12.37 -0.02
N VAL A 99 4.46 11.18 -0.22
CA VAL A 99 3.62 10.48 0.76
C VAL A 99 4.32 9.20 1.18
N TRP A 100 4.79 9.18 2.42
CA TRP A 100 5.60 8.09 2.99
C TRP A 100 4.79 7.14 3.83
N TYR A 101 3.70 7.62 4.42
CA TYR A 101 2.88 6.93 5.39
C TYR A 101 1.54 7.68 5.53
N ASP A 102 0.53 7.02 6.07
CA ASP A 102 -0.73 7.65 6.50
C ASP A 102 -0.56 8.54 7.75
N ASP A 103 0.33 8.17 8.67
CA ASP A 103 0.78 8.99 9.80
C ASP A 103 2.29 9.30 9.75
N ILE A 104 2.64 10.55 9.45
CA ILE A 104 4.03 10.96 9.20
C ILE A 104 4.31 12.42 9.58
N TRP A 105 5.58 12.77 9.79
CA TRP A 105 6.00 14.16 9.96
C TRP A 105 6.36 14.84 8.65
N ASP A 106 6.01 16.12 8.53
CA ASP A 106 6.49 16.99 7.46
C ASP A 106 6.98 18.32 8.02
N ARG A 107 8.25 18.64 7.76
CA ARG A 107 8.91 19.87 8.25
C ARG A 107 8.38 21.15 7.60
N SER A 108 7.59 21.06 6.53
CA SER A 108 7.05 22.21 5.80
C SER A 108 5.59 22.55 6.13
N LEU A 109 4.90 21.66 6.84
CA LEU A 109 3.48 21.80 7.15
C LEU A 109 3.28 22.34 8.55
N TYR A 110 2.05 22.73 8.85
CA TYR A 110 1.69 23.39 10.10
C TYR A 110 0.65 22.57 10.87
N PRO A 111 0.72 22.53 12.21
CA PRO A 111 -0.20 21.72 13.01
C PRO A 111 -1.66 22.12 12.82
N VAL A 112 -2.56 21.18 13.09
CA VAL A 112 -4.01 21.42 13.13
C VAL A 112 -4.33 22.60 14.05
N GLY A 113 -5.19 23.51 13.60
CA GLY A 113 -5.59 24.70 14.37
C GLY A 113 -4.52 25.79 14.56
N SER A 114 -3.33 25.64 13.97
CA SER A 114 -2.27 26.65 14.07
C SER A 114 -2.48 27.88 13.17
N ASP A 115 -3.38 27.78 12.18
CA ASP A 115 -3.59 28.79 11.14
C ASP A 115 -2.28 29.29 10.50
N CYS A 116 -1.36 28.35 10.27
CA CYS A 116 -0.01 28.59 9.73
C CYS A 116 0.81 29.59 10.57
N SER A 117 0.52 29.66 11.87
CA SER A 117 1.26 30.47 12.84
C SER A 117 2.28 29.61 13.58
N GLY A 118 3.43 30.20 13.92
CA GLY A 118 4.55 29.50 14.56
C GLY A 118 5.51 28.85 13.56
N PRO A 119 6.51 28.09 14.03
CA PRO A 119 7.43 27.37 13.16
C PRO A 119 6.72 26.21 12.42
N PRO A 120 7.08 25.93 11.15
CA PRO A 120 6.58 24.76 10.44
C PRO A 120 7.23 23.47 11.00
N GLY A 121 6.57 22.36 10.72
CA GLY A 121 6.76 21.06 11.35
C GLY A 121 5.44 20.58 11.94
N ALA A 122 4.86 19.55 11.33
CA ALA A 122 3.61 18.96 11.80
C ALA A 122 3.54 17.46 11.55
N GLU A 123 2.86 16.78 12.47
CA GLU A 123 2.29 15.45 12.26
C GLU A 123 1.17 15.56 11.23
N ILE A 124 1.15 14.59 10.32
CA ILE A 124 0.21 14.42 9.24
C ILE A 124 -0.43 13.06 9.45
N ALA A 125 -1.44 13.04 10.32
CA ALA A 125 -2.28 11.88 10.55
C ALA A 125 -3.47 11.93 9.59
N TYR A 126 -3.44 11.09 8.56
CA TYR A 126 -4.52 10.89 7.59
C TYR A 126 -5.17 9.52 7.80
N ASP A 127 -5.67 9.32 9.02
CA ASP A 127 -6.38 8.14 9.50
C ASP A 127 -7.84 8.50 9.84
N GLU A 128 -8.51 7.74 10.71
CA GLU A 128 -9.89 8.02 11.13
C GLU A 128 -10.02 9.34 11.92
N SER A 129 -8.93 9.94 12.41
CA SER A 129 -8.97 11.15 13.24
C SER A 129 -9.38 12.40 12.45
N ILE A 130 -9.27 12.39 11.13
CA ILE A 130 -9.66 13.52 10.28
C ILE A 130 -11.15 13.55 9.95
N ASP A 131 -11.91 12.53 10.35
CA ASP A 131 -13.33 12.42 10.05
C ASP A 131 -14.20 13.31 10.95
N PHE A 132 -15.44 13.61 10.51
CA PHE A 132 -16.42 14.27 11.36
C PHE A 132 -16.85 13.40 12.56
N ASP A 133 -17.04 12.10 12.35
CA ASP A 133 -17.40 11.13 13.39
C ASP A 133 -16.97 9.71 12.98
N SER A 134 -15.75 9.33 13.33
CA SER A 134 -15.20 8.01 12.98
C SER A 134 -15.88 6.83 13.66
N THR A 135 -16.79 7.06 14.62
CA THR A 135 -17.56 5.99 15.26
C THR A 135 -18.74 5.53 14.41
N LYS A 136 -19.00 6.19 13.28
CA LYS A 136 -20.08 5.86 12.34
C LYS A 136 -19.50 5.38 11.02
N LEU A 137 -20.10 4.32 10.49
CA LEU A 137 -19.75 3.75 9.20
C LEU A 137 -19.78 4.77 8.05
N PHE A 138 -20.70 5.72 8.09
CA PHE A 138 -20.67 6.90 7.22
C PHE A 138 -20.39 8.11 8.10
N SER A 139 -19.11 8.44 8.24
CA SER A 139 -18.59 9.36 9.25
C SER A 139 -18.94 10.83 9.03
N GLY A 140 -19.53 11.15 7.88
CA GLY A 140 -19.72 12.53 7.41
C GLY A 140 -18.57 13.04 6.53
N GLY A 141 -17.56 12.20 6.27
CA GLY A 141 -16.39 12.54 5.47
C GLY A 141 -15.34 13.31 6.27
N ILE A 142 -14.35 13.86 5.56
CA ILE A 142 -13.24 14.61 6.15
C ILE A 142 -13.74 15.92 6.77
N ASN A 143 -13.42 16.13 8.04
CA ASN A 143 -13.58 17.38 8.75
C ASN A 143 -12.39 18.31 8.48
N PRO A 144 -12.56 19.45 7.76
CA PRO A 144 -11.47 20.35 7.42
C PRO A 144 -10.77 21.00 8.64
N SER A 145 -11.45 20.98 9.79
CA SER A 145 -10.92 21.51 11.05
C SER A 145 -9.87 20.59 11.66
N ASN A 146 -9.89 19.30 11.32
CA ASN A 146 -8.94 18.29 11.79
C ASN A 146 -7.72 18.15 10.87
N LEU A 147 -7.71 18.86 9.74
CA LEU A 147 -6.61 18.77 8.76
C LEU A 147 -5.41 19.64 9.16
N PRO A 148 -4.18 19.17 8.87
CA PRO A 148 -2.98 20.00 8.96
C PRO A 148 -3.08 21.18 8.01
N LYS A 149 -2.26 22.20 8.24
CA LYS A 149 -2.27 23.43 7.45
C LYS A 149 -1.06 23.54 6.54
N ALA A 150 -1.24 24.17 5.39
CA ALA A 150 -0.18 24.47 4.43
C ALA A 150 -0.28 25.93 3.94
N LEU A 151 0.86 26.55 3.64
CA LEU A 151 0.90 27.84 2.96
C LEU A 151 0.93 27.63 1.45
N VAL A 152 -0.20 27.88 0.78
CA VAL A 152 -0.33 27.77 -0.67
C VAL A 152 -0.54 29.16 -1.25
N GLY A 153 0.44 29.64 -2.04
CA GLY A 153 0.39 30.99 -2.62
C GLY A 153 0.29 32.11 -1.57
N GLY A 154 0.85 31.89 -0.37
CA GLY A 154 0.79 32.82 0.76
C GLY A 154 -0.48 32.74 1.60
N ASN A 155 -1.46 31.91 1.22
CA ASN A 155 -2.68 31.69 2.00
C ASN A 155 -2.56 30.42 2.83
N CYS A 156 -2.98 30.48 4.09
CA CYS A 156 -3.09 29.29 4.92
C CYS A 156 -4.34 28.50 4.56
N VAL A 157 -4.17 27.23 4.19
CA VAL A 157 -5.27 26.34 3.80
C VAL A 157 -5.22 25.03 4.58
N ALA A 158 -6.38 24.42 4.79
CA ALA A 158 -6.45 23.03 5.23
C ALA A 158 -5.91 22.12 4.11
N LEU A 159 -4.96 21.26 4.44
CA LEU A 159 -4.34 20.34 3.49
C LEU A 159 -5.11 19.02 3.49
N TYR A 160 -5.91 18.82 2.45
CA TYR A 160 -6.58 17.55 2.19
C TYR A 160 -5.58 16.47 1.72
N PRO A 161 -5.87 15.18 1.96
CA PRO A 161 -5.03 14.07 1.51
C PRO A 161 -4.65 14.14 0.03
N HIS A 162 -5.60 14.40 -0.87
CA HIS A 162 -5.31 14.51 -2.31
C HIS A 162 -4.32 15.64 -2.65
N ALA A 163 -4.36 16.74 -1.90
CA ALA A 163 -3.52 17.92 -2.13
C ALA A 163 -2.09 17.75 -1.60
N ARG A 164 -1.82 16.71 -0.79
CA ARG A 164 -0.47 16.34 -0.35
C ARG A 164 0.35 15.72 -1.48
N LEU A 165 -0.33 15.05 -2.42
CA LEU A 165 0.33 14.33 -3.51
C LEU A 165 1.03 15.30 -4.48
N ARG A 166 2.25 14.94 -4.92
CA ARG A 166 3.07 15.79 -5.81
C ARG A 166 2.96 15.45 -7.29
N VAL A 167 2.31 14.33 -7.62
CA VAL A 167 2.14 13.81 -8.98
C VAL A 167 0.67 13.52 -9.23
N ASN A 168 0.27 13.49 -10.51
CA ASN A 168 -1.10 13.12 -10.86
C ASN A 168 -1.35 11.62 -10.65
N THR A 169 -2.61 11.25 -10.47
CA THR A 169 -3.05 9.85 -10.47
C THR A 169 -3.64 9.44 -11.82
N VAL A 170 -3.69 8.14 -12.12
CA VAL A 170 -4.38 7.59 -13.29
C VAL A 170 -5.86 7.97 -13.29
N TRP A 171 -6.46 8.13 -12.11
CA TRP A 171 -7.81 8.60 -11.92
C TRP A 171 -8.01 10.01 -12.49
N GLU A 172 -7.11 10.95 -12.19
CA GLU A 172 -7.12 12.29 -12.79
C GLU A 172 -6.87 12.29 -14.29
N VAL A 173 -6.00 11.40 -14.76
CA VAL A 173 -5.74 11.26 -16.20
C VAL A 173 -7.03 10.91 -16.93
N LEU A 174 -7.80 9.95 -16.41
CA LEU A 174 -9.08 9.54 -16.99
C LEU A 174 -10.14 10.65 -16.88
N THR A 175 -10.33 11.26 -15.72
CA THR A 175 -11.35 12.32 -15.56
C THR A 175 -11.02 13.57 -16.38
N SER A 176 -9.75 13.89 -16.60
CA SER A 176 -9.33 14.97 -17.51
C SER A 176 -9.75 14.75 -18.97
N LYS A 177 -10.05 13.49 -19.34
CA LYS A 177 -10.58 13.09 -20.65
C LYS A 177 -12.09 12.90 -20.65
N GLY A 178 -12.77 13.36 -19.60
CA GLY A 178 -14.22 13.25 -19.46
C GLY A 178 -14.71 11.82 -19.22
N LYS A 179 -13.83 10.93 -18.73
CA LYS A 179 -14.19 9.56 -18.36
C LYS A 179 -14.66 9.52 -16.92
N GLU A 180 -15.71 8.75 -16.66
CA GLU A 180 -16.17 8.50 -15.30
C GLU A 180 -15.28 7.48 -14.60
N THR A 181 -14.99 7.72 -13.33
CA THR A 181 -14.12 6.90 -12.47
C THR A 181 -14.77 6.69 -11.12
N ALA A 182 -14.58 5.51 -10.53
CA ALA A 182 -15.14 5.22 -9.20
C ALA A 182 -14.21 4.39 -8.31
N TYR A 183 -14.13 4.72 -7.02
CA TYR A 183 -13.23 4.02 -6.09
C TYR A 183 -13.78 3.96 -4.67
N THR A 184 -13.44 2.87 -3.96
CA THR A 184 -13.77 2.67 -2.54
C THR A 184 -12.60 2.13 -1.74
N ASP A 185 -12.46 2.60 -0.50
CA ASP A 185 -11.40 2.17 0.42
C ASP A 185 -11.79 2.43 1.88
N LYS A 186 -10.88 2.07 2.81
CA LYS A 186 -11.17 1.83 4.21
C LYS A 186 -11.66 3.03 5.06
N HIS A 187 -11.50 4.27 4.59
CA HIS A 187 -12.01 5.50 5.24
C HIS A 187 -11.85 6.74 4.34
N PRO A 188 -12.47 7.89 4.66
CA PRO A 188 -12.44 9.11 3.83
C PRO A 188 -11.06 9.67 3.49
N ALA A 189 -10.01 9.36 4.26
CA ALA A 189 -8.66 9.83 3.96
C ALA A 189 -8.11 9.31 2.61
N TYR A 190 -8.72 8.26 2.05
CA TYR A 190 -8.45 7.79 0.69
C TYR A 190 -8.97 8.72 -0.42
N ASP A 191 -9.55 9.87 -0.04
CA ASP A 191 -9.53 11.10 -0.84
C ASP A 191 -8.19 11.29 -1.58
N LEU A 192 -7.08 10.85 -0.98
CA LEU A 192 -5.75 10.70 -1.56
C LEU A 192 -5.73 10.28 -3.05
N VAL A 193 -6.52 9.29 -3.46
CA VAL A 193 -6.47 8.76 -4.84
C VAL A 193 -7.04 9.72 -5.88
N ARG A 194 -7.80 10.74 -5.44
CA ARG A 194 -8.30 11.80 -6.32
C ARG A 194 -7.18 12.63 -6.96
N GLY A 195 -5.98 12.58 -6.38
CA GLY A 195 -4.80 13.30 -6.84
C GLY A 195 -4.90 14.83 -6.69
N PRO A 196 -3.86 15.59 -7.05
CA PRO A 196 -3.69 16.97 -6.60
C PRO A 196 -4.80 17.94 -7.05
N SER A 197 -5.54 17.63 -8.11
CA SER A 197 -6.70 18.42 -8.54
C SER A 197 -7.96 18.22 -7.67
N GLY A 198 -8.01 17.15 -6.88
CA GLY A 198 -9.20 16.71 -6.13
C GLY A 198 -10.32 16.13 -7.02
N LYS A 199 -10.06 15.94 -8.32
CA LYS A 199 -11.09 15.58 -9.33
C LYS A 199 -10.89 14.19 -9.94
N GLY A 200 -9.98 13.38 -9.41
CA GLY A 200 -9.69 12.05 -9.95
C GLY A 200 -10.87 11.08 -9.88
N LEU A 201 -11.81 11.25 -8.95
CA LEU A 201 -12.98 10.38 -8.81
C LEU A 201 -14.28 11.10 -9.19
N THR A 202 -15.07 10.44 -10.03
CA THR A 202 -16.47 10.83 -10.32
C THR A 202 -17.40 10.35 -9.22
N SER A 203 -17.16 9.15 -8.69
CA SER A 203 -17.81 8.62 -7.49
C SER A 203 -16.76 8.09 -6.51
N GLY A 204 -16.79 8.57 -5.27
CA GLY A 204 -15.97 8.03 -4.17
C GLY A 204 -16.88 7.45 -3.11
N TYR A 205 -16.61 6.23 -2.65
CA TYR A 205 -17.37 5.58 -1.59
C TYR A 205 -16.41 5.18 -0.48
N PHE A 206 -16.50 5.83 0.68
CA PHE A 206 -15.48 5.70 1.74
C PHE A 206 -16.15 5.46 3.09
N PRO A 207 -16.69 4.25 3.34
CA PRO A 207 -17.17 3.91 4.65
C PRO A 207 -16.00 3.85 5.65
N GLU A 208 -16.23 4.19 6.91
CA GLU A 208 -15.21 4.23 7.95
C GLU A 208 -15.06 2.86 8.63
N ILE A 209 -13.89 2.25 8.48
CA ILE A 209 -13.55 0.96 9.09
C ILE A 209 -13.40 1.03 10.61
N ALA A 210 -12.99 2.17 11.17
CA ALA A 210 -12.85 2.37 12.62
C ALA A 210 -14.19 2.25 13.37
N ALA A 211 -15.32 2.35 12.66
CA ALA A 211 -16.65 2.10 13.20
C ALA A 211 -16.97 0.59 13.39
N VAL A 212 -16.07 -0.30 12.97
CA VAL A 212 -16.28 -1.75 12.92
C VAL A 212 -15.25 -2.46 13.83
N PRO A 213 -15.65 -3.51 14.59
CA PRO A 213 -14.69 -4.28 15.39
C PRO A 213 -13.60 -4.93 14.53
N VAL A 214 -12.39 -5.02 15.08
CA VAL A 214 -11.23 -5.61 14.38
C VAL A 214 -11.26 -7.13 14.50
N THR A 215 -12.20 -7.77 13.79
CA THR A 215 -12.30 -9.22 13.63
C THR A 215 -12.47 -9.58 12.16
N VAL A 216 -12.15 -10.83 11.79
CA VAL A 216 -12.33 -11.29 10.41
C VAL A 216 -13.80 -11.22 9.96
N ASP A 217 -14.76 -11.63 10.80
CA ASP A 217 -16.18 -11.65 10.41
C ASP A 217 -16.78 -10.25 10.27
N ASP A 218 -16.42 -9.34 11.19
CA ASP A 218 -16.84 -7.95 11.12
C ASP A 218 -16.22 -7.25 9.91
N THR A 219 -14.94 -7.53 9.60
CA THR A 219 -14.26 -6.96 8.42
C THR A 219 -14.80 -7.53 7.11
N ILE A 220 -15.19 -8.81 7.05
CA ILE A 220 -15.91 -9.38 5.90
C ILE A 220 -17.25 -8.66 5.70
N THR A 221 -17.97 -8.37 6.80
CA THR A 221 -19.24 -7.62 6.73
C THR A 221 -19.01 -6.22 6.20
N TYR A 222 -17.94 -5.55 6.65
CA TYR A 222 -17.52 -4.24 6.14
C TYR A 222 -17.13 -4.30 4.65
N ASP A 223 -16.26 -5.22 4.25
CA ASP A 223 -15.83 -5.34 2.85
C ASP A 223 -16.99 -5.67 1.89
N ASN A 224 -18.08 -6.30 2.36
CA ASN A 224 -19.28 -6.48 1.53
C ASN A 224 -19.87 -5.13 1.07
N LEU A 225 -19.68 -4.04 1.81
CA LEU A 225 -20.08 -2.70 1.37
C LEU A 225 -19.31 -2.28 0.12
N HIS A 226 -18.01 -2.62 0.04
CA HIS A 226 -17.20 -2.36 -1.14
C HIS A 226 -17.66 -3.22 -2.32
N VAL A 227 -17.97 -4.49 -2.06
CA VAL A 227 -18.50 -5.40 -3.09
C VAL A 227 -19.82 -4.90 -3.65
N ASP A 228 -20.74 -4.46 -2.80
CA ASP A 228 -22.00 -3.87 -3.22
C ASP A 228 -21.76 -2.61 -4.07
N ALA A 229 -20.80 -1.75 -3.67
CA ALA A 229 -20.41 -0.59 -4.47
C ALA A 229 -19.87 -0.96 -5.85
N PHE A 230 -19.02 -2.00 -5.96
CA PHE A 230 -18.53 -2.50 -7.25
C PHE A 230 -19.67 -2.94 -8.17
N LEU A 231 -20.66 -3.65 -7.62
CA LEU A 231 -21.80 -4.16 -8.36
C LEU A 231 -22.77 -3.03 -8.78
N ASP A 232 -22.97 -2.04 -7.93
CA ASP A 232 -23.76 -0.85 -8.25
C ASP A 232 -23.12 -0.05 -9.38
N TRP A 233 -21.80 0.18 -9.34
CA TRP A 233 -21.10 0.85 -10.45
C TRP A 233 -21.18 0.07 -11.76
N LEU A 234 -21.08 -1.26 -11.72
CA LEU A 234 -21.32 -2.10 -12.89
C LEU A 234 -22.76 -2.00 -13.42
N ASN A 235 -23.71 -1.64 -12.56
CA ASN A 235 -25.09 -1.34 -12.94
C ASN A 235 -25.30 0.10 -13.42
N GLY A 236 -24.24 0.92 -13.46
CA GLY A 236 -24.34 2.35 -13.75
C GLY A 236 -25.09 3.12 -12.66
N ALA A 237 -25.13 2.57 -11.44
CA ALA A 237 -25.78 3.15 -10.29
C ALA A 237 -24.75 3.70 -9.31
N THR A 238 -25.05 4.84 -8.70
CA THR A 238 -24.22 5.41 -7.65
C THR A 238 -24.58 4.74 -6.32
N PRO A 239 -23.62 4.09 -5.62
CA PRO A 239 -23.88 3.50 -4.32
C PRO A 239 -24.38 4.55 -3.34
N PRO A 240 -25.36 4.23 -2.46
CA PRO A 240 -25.81 5.15 -1.42
C PRO A 240 -24.64 5.67 -0.58
N ASN A 241 -24.70 6.94 -0.14
CA ASN A 241 -23.64 7.62 0.63
C ASN A 241 -22.31 7.84 -0.13
N SER A 242 -22.27 7.61 -1.45
CA SER A 242 -21.12 8.02 -2.24
C SER A 242 -21.04 9.54 -2.36
N GLU A 243 -19.82 10.03 -2.44
CA GLU A 243 -19.50 11.35 -2.93
C GLU A 243 -19.57 11.35 -4.46
N GLY A 244 -20.21 12.37 -5.05
CA GLY A 244 -20.37 12.46 -6.50
C GLY A 244 -21.46 11.54 -7.06
N THR A 245 -21.54 11.42 -8.38
CA THR A 245 -22.59 10.66 -9.08
C THR A 245 -22.07 10.21 -10.43
N ILE A 246 -22.34 8.97 -10.79
CA ILE A 246 -22.05 8.40 -12.11
C ILE A 246 -23.32 8.33 -12.97
N SER A 247 -23.14 8.39 -14.29
CA SER A 247 -24.22 8.34 -15.29
C SER A 247 -24.23 7.05 -16.11
N GLY A 248 -23.18 6.23 -16.01
CA GLY A 248 -23.09 4.91 -16.61
C GLY A 248 -22.02 4.06 -15.93
N ILE A 249 -21.61 2.96 -16.57
CA ILE A 249 -20.51 2.13 -16.04
C ILE A 249 -19.22 2.97 -16.10
N PRO A 250 -18.52 3.20 -14.98
CA PRO A 250 -17.27 3.96 -14.98
C PRO A 250 -16.24 3.30 -15.89
N THR A 251 -15.44 4.11 -16.59
CA THR A 251 -14.32 3.60 -17.41
C THR A 251 -13.29 2.88 -16.55
N MET A 252 -13.10 3.33 -15.32
CA MET A 252 -12.29 2.62 -14.33
C MET A 252 -13.05 2.61 -13.01
N PHE A 253 -13.23 1.43 -12.43
CA PHE A 253 -13.79 1.27 -11.10
C PHE A 253 -12.97 0.27 -10.29
N GLY A 254 -13.10 0.32 -8.97
CA GLY A 254 -12.31 -0.57 -8.14
C GLY A 254 -12.30 -0.18 -6.69
N GLY A 255 -11.45 -0.86 -5.93
CA GLY A 255 -11.33 -0.59 -4.52
C GLY A 255 -10.46 -1.59 -3.81
N ASN A 256 -10.66 -1.66 -2.51
CA ASN A 256 -9.80 -2.41 -1.62
C ASN A 256 -10.57 -3.44 -0.77
N PHE A 257 -9.94 -4.58 -0.47
CA PHE A 257 -10.38 -5.53 0.55
C PHE A 257 -9.48 -5.48 1.78
N GLN A 258 -10.06 -5.49 2.97
CA GLN A 258 -9.38 -5.38 4.28
C GLN A 258 -9.32 -6.71 5.04
N ALA A 259 -10.24 -7.64 4.76
CA ALA A 259 -10.42 -8.86 5.56
C ALA A 259 -9.18 -9.74 5.65
N VAL A 260 -8.37 -9.83 4.59
CA VAL A 260 -7.13 -10.63 4.57
C VAL A 260 -6.09 -10.02 5.50
N SER A 261 -5.84 -8.72 5.39
CA SER A 261 -4.97 -7.94 6.29
C SER A 261 -5.38 -8.09 7.75
N VAL A 262 -6.67 -7.93 8.07
CA VAL A 262 -7.16 -8.14 9.45
C VAL A 262 -6.96 -9.59 9.90
N GLY A 263 -7.20 -10.57 9.04
CA GLY A 263 -6.93 -11.98 9.32
C GLY A 263 -5.46 -12.23 9.66
N GLN A 264 -4.53 -11.66 8.90
CA GLN A 264 -3.10 -11.78 9.17
C GLN A 264 -2.70 -11.10 10.49
N LYS A 265 -3.21 -9.89 10.75
CA LYS A 265 -2.90 -9.15 11.99
C LYS A 265 -3.48 -9.80 13.25
N THR A 266 -4.60 -10.52 13.16
CA THR A 266 -5.34 -11.02 14.34
C THR A 266 -5.17 -12.51 14.60
N VAL A 267 -5.10 -13.34 13.55
CA VAL A 267 -5.00 -14.81 13.67
C VAL A 267 -3.78 -15.40 12.95
N GLY A 268 -3.28 -14.72 11.91
CA GLY A 268 -2.05 -15.08 11.21
C GLY A 268 -2.10 -16.45 10.53
N TYR A 269 -0.91 -17.02 10.33
CA TYR A 269 -0.70 -18.36 9.78
C TYR A 269 -0.52 -19.41 10.89
N VAL A 270 -0.65 -20.68 10.54
CA VAL A 270 -0.30 -21.78 11.43
C VAL A 270 1.22 -21.97 11.45
N ALA A 271 1.81 -22.08 12.64
CA ALA A 271 3.22 -22.39 12.84
C ALA A 271 3.54 -23.85 12.47
N ALA A 272 3.53 -24.15 11.17
CA ALA A 272 3.81 -25.45 10.57
C ALA A 272 4.55 -25.27 9.24
N PRO A 273 5.18 -26.32 8.67
CA PRO A 273 5.86 -26.22 7.38
C PRO A 273 4.96 -25.59 6.31
N ASN A 274 5.50 -24.64 5.55
CA ASN A 274 4.81 -23.86 4.51
C ASN A 274 3.70 -22.91 5.02
N PHE A 275 3.62 -22.65 6.33
CA PHE A 275 2.74 -21.66 6.95
C PHE A 275 1.30 -21.73 6.44
N PRO A 276 0.57 -22.83 6.66
CA PRO A 276 -0.79 -22.96 6.16
C PRO A 276 -1.70 -21.88 6.78
N PHE A 277 -2.74 -21.50 6.05
CA PHE A 277 -3.72 -20.53 6.55
C PHE A 277 -4.39 -21.06 7.82
N THR A 278 -4.60 -20.18 8.80
CA THR A 278 -5.58 -20.45 9.86
C THR A 278 -6.99 -20.52 9.27
N PRO A 279 -7.96 -21.18 9.93
CA PRO A 279 -9.34 -21.24 9.42
C PRO A 279 -9.95 -19.87 9.13
N ASP A 280 -9.71 -18.88 9.98
CA ASP A 280 -10.24 -17.53 9.81
C ASP A 280 -9.51 -16.75 8.70
N LEU A 281 -8.19 -16.92 8.53
CA LEU A 281 -7.49 -16.33 7.38
C LEU A 281 -7.98 -16.95 6.06
N LEU A 282 -8.17 -18.27 6.01
CA LEU A 282 -8.73 -18.93 4.82
C LEU A 282 -10.15 -18.45 4.52
N LYS A 283 -10.97 -18.23 5.55
CA LYS A 283 -12.33 -17.67 5.43
C LYS A 283 -12.30 -16.26 4.81
N ALA A 284 -11.36 -15.41 5.20
CA ALA A 284 -11.18 -14.09 4.58
C ALA A 284 -10.81 -14.18 3.10
N ILE A 285 -9.89 -15.08 2.73
CA ILE A 285 -9.48 -15.28 1.34
C ILE A 285 -10.61 -15.88 0.50
N ASP A 286 -11.35 -16.86 1.03
CA ASP A 286 -12.54 -17.44 0.39
C ASP A 286 -13.62 -16.37 0.14
N PHE A 287 -13.80 -15.41 1.05
CA PHE A 287 -14.70 -14.27 0.86
C PHE A 287 -14.25 -13.34 -0.29
N VAL A 288 -12.96 -13.00 -0.33
CA VAL A 288 -12.42 -12.14 -1.40
C VAL A 288 -12.56 -12.83 -2.76
N ASP A 289 -12.21 -14.12 -2.86
CA ASP A 289 -12.35 -14.89 -4.10
C ASP A 289 -13.80 -14.94 -4.59
N ALA A 290 -14.75 -15.23 -3.69
CA ALA A 290 -16.16 -15.23 -4.03
C ALA A 290 -16.66 -13.85 -4.49
N SER A 291 -16.12 -12.78 -3.93
CA SER A 291 -16.45 -11.40 -4.28
C SER A 291 -15.92 -11.01 -5.66
N LEU A 292 -14.68 -11.40 -6.00
CA LEU A 292 -14.15 -11.31 -7.36
C LEU A 292 -15.03 -12.10 -8.34
N GLY A 293 -15.51 -13.29 -7.93
CA GLY A 293 -16.43 -14.11 -8.72
C GLY A 293 -17.74 -13.39 -9.05
N LYS A 294 -18.31 -12.63 -8.09
CA LYS A 294 -19.50 -11.79 -8.32
C LYS A 294 -19.23 -10.72 -9.39
N VAL A 295 -18.09 -10.04 -9.32
CA VAL A 295 -17.67 -9.02 -10.30
C VAL A 295 -17.51 -9.65 -11.69
N VAL A 296 -16.77 -10.76 -11.79
CA VAL A 296 -16.57 -11.50 -13.06
C VAL A 296 -17.90 -11.94 -13.66
N ALA A 297 -18.81 -12.49 -12.84
CA ALA A 297 -20.14 -12.89 -13.28
C ALA A 297 -20.95 -11.69 -13.80
N ALA A 298 -20.91 -10.55 -13.11
CA ALA A 298 -21.60 -9.33 -13.53
C ALA A 298 -21.04 -8.79 -14.87
N LEU A 299 -19.72 -8.78 -15.04
CA LEU A 299 -19.05 -8.42 -16.29
C LEU A 299 -19.49 -9.32 -17.47
N LYS A 300 -19.52 -10.64 -17.25
CA LYS A 300 -19.96 -11.64 -18.24
C LYS A 300 -21.44 -11.45 -18.59
N ALA A 301 -22.31 -11.25 -17.59
CA ALA A 301 -23.74 -11.03 -17.79
C ALA A 301 -24.03 -9.77 -18.62
N LYS A 302 -23.23 -8.72 -18.44
CA LYS A 302 -23.31 -7.46 -19.22
C LYS A 302 -22.61 -7.53 -20.57
N LYS A 303 -21.95 -8.64 -20.90
CA LYS A 303 -21.18 -8.85 -22.13
C LYS A 303 -20.06 -7.82 -22.31
N ILE A 304 -19.45 -7.38 -21.20
CA ILE A 304 -18.31 -6.48 -21.20
C ILE A 304 -17.05 -7.12 -20.62
N TYR A 305 -17.09 -8.40 -20.22
CA TYR A 305 -15.93 -9.13 -19.71
C TYR A 305 -14.71 -9.03 -20.64
N ASP A 306 -14.90 -9.29 -21.94
CA ASP A 306 -13.84 -9.20 -22.95
C ASP A 306 -13.37 -7.77 -23.27
N ASP A 307 -14.13 -6.77 -22.84
CA ASP A 307 -13.81 -5.34 -22.98
C ASP A 307 -13.18 -4.77 -21.69
N THR A 308 -13.01 -5.57 -20.64
CA THR A 308 -12.54 -5.14 -19.33
C THR A 308 -11.16 -5.72 -19.01
N LEU A 309 -10.22 -4.86 -18.65
CA LEU A 309 -8.98 -5.27 -18.00
C LEU A 309 -9.21 -5.41 -16.49
N ILE A 310 -8.97 -6.60 -15.94
CA ILE A 310 -9.05 -6.84 -14.49
C ILE A 310 -7.64 -6.83 -13.93
N ILE A 311 -7.38 -5.98 -12.95
CA ILE A 311 -6.10 -5.85 -12.24
C ILE A 311 -6.34 -6.21 -10.78
N ILE A 312 -5.60 -7.19 -10.29
CA ILE A 312 -5.60 -7.59 -8.88
C ILE A 312 -4.18 -7.46 -8.36
N ALA A 313 -4.01 -6.72 -7.28
CA ALA A 313 -2.72 -6.53 -6.62
C ALA A 313 -2.93 -6.46 -5.10
N SER A 314 -1.83 -6.34 -4.35
CA SER A 314 -1.86 -5.87 -2.97
C SER A 314 -1.10 -4.56 -2.89
N LYS A 315 -1.53 -3.65 -2.01
CA LYS A 315 -0.77 -2.43 -1.73
C LYS A 315 0.37 -2.65 -0.72
N HIS A 316 0.32 -3.75 0.05
CA HIS A 316 1.36 -4.18 0.99
C HIS A 316 1.23 -5.67 1.35
N GLY A 317 2.30 -6.25 1.90
CA GLY A 317 2.27 -7.53 2.62
C GLY A 317 1.92 -7.35 4.10
N GLN A 318 2.44 -8.25 4.94
CA GLN A 318 2.47 -8.19 6.39
C GLN A 318 3.65 -9.02 6.92
N THR A 319 4.36 -8.53 7.92
CA THR A 319 5.40 -9.27 8.63
C THR A 319 5.01 -9.59 10.09
N PRO A 320 5.32 -10.80 10.59
CA PRO A 320 5.87 -11.95 9.85
C PRO A 320 4.79 -12.86 9.25
N ILE A 321 5.13 -13.53 8.14
CA ILE A 321 4.40 -14.72 7.67
C ILE A 321 4.68 -15.91 8.60
N ASP A 322 5.94 -16.07 9.04
CA ASP A 322 6.36 -17.12 10.00
C ASP A 322 6.00 -16.71 11.44
N PRO A 323 4.96 -17.31 12.06
CA PRO A 323 4.50 -16.89 13.38
C PRO A 323 5.55 -17.09 14.47
N THR A 324 6.55 -17.95 14.25
CA THR A 324 7.60 -18.23 15.23
C THR A 324 8.62 -17.10 15.34
N LYS A 325 8.65 -16.19 14.35
CA LYS A 325 9.52 -15.00 14.34
C LYS A 325 8.89 -13.79 15.02
N TYR A 326 7.58 -13.85 15.31
CA TYR A 326 6.86 -12.71 15.88
C TYR A 326 7.50 -12.24 17.19
N GLY A 327 7.74 -10.94 17.25
CA GLY A 327 8.04 -10.23 18.49
C GLY A 327 7.70 -8.76 18.35
N LYS A 328 7.65 -8.05 19.48
CA LYS A 328 7.36 -6.63 19.48
C LYS A 328 8.29 -5.83 20.37
N ILE A 329 8.54 -4.59 19.96
CA ILE A 329 9.26 -3.58 20.75
C ILE A 329 8.37 -2.35 20.82
N ALA A 330 8.31 -1.70 21.98
CA ALA A 330 7.58 -0.43 22.08
C ALA A 330 8.29 0.65 21.24
N PRO A 331 7.60 1.40 20.36
CA PRO A 331 8.21 2.42 19.51
C PRO A 331 9.11 3.40 20.28
N LYS A 332 8.68 3.81 21.49
CA LYS A 332 9.44 4.74 22.34
C LYS A 332 10.82 4.20 22.75
N ALA A 333 11.00 2.88 22.81
CA ALA A 333 12.32 2.29 23.08
C ALA A 333 13.31 2.59 21.96
N VAL A 334 12.85 2.58 20.70
CA VAL A 334 13.66 2.96 19.52
C VAL A 334 14.00 4.44 19.58
N THR A 335 13.01 5.31 19.87
CA THR A 335 13.25 6.75 20.06
C THR A 335 14.30 7.01 21.14
N ASN A 336 14.16 6.37 22.30
CA ASN A 336 15.07 6.55 23.43
C ASN A 336 16.49 6.04 23.09
N ALA A 337 16.60 4.99 22.26
CA ALA A 337 17.87 4.44 21.82
C ALA A 337 18.66 5.38 20.89
N THR A 338 18.03 6.43 20.33
CA THR A 338 18.76 7.49 19.62
C THR A 338 19.64 8.31 20.58
N GLY A 339 19.23 8.45 21.85
CA GLY A 339 19.94 9.25 22.85
C GLY A 339 20.02 10.74 22.54
N VAL A 340 19.20 11.25 21.60
CA VAL A 340 19.11 12.66 21.20
C VAL A 340 17.65 13.08 21.08
N PRO A 341 17.34 14.39 21.03
CA PRO A 341 15.97 14.85 20.81
C PRO A 341 15.42 14.43 19.43
N VAL A 342 14.21 13.86 19.44
CA VAL A 342 13.47 13.40 18.27
C VAL A 342 12.16 14.15 18.22
N THR A 343 11.87 14.81 17.10
CA THR A 343 10.61 15.51 16.88
C THR A 343 9.47 14.54 16.61
N TRP A 344 9.72 13.52 15.78
CA TRP A 344 8.71 12.55 15.39
C TRP A 344 9.31 11.18 15.10
N GLN A 345 8.50 10.14 15.32
CA GLN A 345 8.79 8.79 14.87
C GLN A 345 7.49 8.11 14.42
N THR A 346 7.41 7.76 13.14
CA THR A 346 6.39 6.82 12.63
C THR A 346 6.87 5.40 12.88
N SER A 347 5.98 4.49 13.29
CA SER A 347 6.37 3.10 13.57
C SER A 347 5.27 2.07 13.37
N ASP A 348 5.62 1.03 12.63
CA ASP A 348 4.95 -0.28 12.60
C ASP A 348 6.04 -1.36 12.45
N ASP A 349 6.22 -2.01 11.32
CA ASP A 349 7.39 -2.86 11.02
C ASP A 349 8.61 -2.06 10.51
N ILE A 350 8.68 -0.78 10.87
CA ILE A 350 9.74 0.18 10.58
C ILE A 350 9.80 1.23 11.69
N ALA A 351 10.88 2.00 11.77
CA ALA A 351 10.82 3.32 12.40
C ALA A 351 11.40 4.40 11.48
N LEU A 352 10.57 5.38 11.14
CA LEU A 352 10.96 6.58 10.37
C LEU A 352 11.18 7.73 11.37
N ILE A 353 12.42 8.14 11.58
CA ILE A 353 12.80 9.07 12.65
C ILE A 353 13.12 10.44 12.07
N PHE A 354 12.50 11.47 12.65
CA PHE A 354 12.73 12.88 12.37
C PHE A 354 13.36 13.52 13.61
N LEU A 355 14.64 13.88 13.49
CA LEU A 355 15.41 14.52 14.54
C LEU A 355 14.99 15.98 14.71
N GLU A 356 15.05 16.49 15.94
CA GLU A 356 14.85 17.93 16.19
C GLU A 356 15.99 18.76 15.59
N ASN A 357 17.20 18.19 15.57
CA ASN A 357 18.38 18.80 14.98
C ASN A 357 19.14 17.77 14.13
N GLN A 358 19.26 18.03 12.83
CA GLN A 358 20.03 17.17 11.91
C GLN A 358 21.52 17.06 12.28
N GLY A 359 22.07 18.03 13.01
CA GLY A 359 23.43 17.96 13.55
C GLY A 359 23.67 16.77 14.49
N ASP A 360 22.60 16.20 15.06
CA ASP A 360 22.67 15.07 16.00
C ASP A 360 22.67 13.70 15.30
N LEU A 361 22.55 13.66 13.96
CA LEU A 361 22.42 12.43 13.17
C LEU A 361 23.48 11.38 13.50
N GLN A 362 24.75 11.77 13.55
CA GLN A 362 25.85 10.83 13.81
C GLN A 362 25.80 10.25 15.22
N THR A 363 25.35 11.04 16.21
CA THR A 363 25.15 10.57 17.58
C THR A 363 23.98 9.60 17.65
N ALA A 364 22.85 9.93 17.01
CA ALA A 364 21.67 9.07 16.94
C ALA A 364 21.99 7.71 16.32
N VAL A 365 22.64 7.70 15.15
CA VAL A 365 23.02 6.47 14.43
C VAL A 365 24.02 5.64 15.24
N LYS A 366 24.99 6.26 15.91
CA LYS A 366 25.94 5.56 16.79
C LYS A 366 25.22 4.88 17.96
N ASN A 367 24.29 5.58 18.61
CA ASN A 367 23.56 5.06 19.76
C ASN A 367 22.58 3.95 19.36
N LEU A 368 21.88 4.09 18.23
CA LEU A 368 21.05 3.02 17.65
C LEU A 368 21.89 1.78 17.32
N ASN A 369 23.08 1.96 16.73
CA ASN A 369 24.02 0.86 16.48
C ASN A 369 24.44 0.15 17.79
N GLY A 370 24.70 0.92 18.86
CA GLY A 370 25.01 0.37 20.19
C GLY A 370 23.85 -0.39 20.84
N ASN A 371 22.61 -0.12 20.43
CA ASN A 371 21.39 -0.69 21.00
C ASN A 371 20.70 -1.72 20.08
N ARG A 372 21.29 -2.11 18.94
CA ARG A 372 20.66 -3.01 17.95
C ARG A 372 20.02 -4.24 18.56
N THR A 373 20.70 -4.92 19.48
CA THR A 373 20.17 -6.13 20.14
C THR A 373 18.98 -5.83 21.06
N ALA A 374 19.02 -4.71 21.78
CA ALA A 374 18.00 -4.33 22.75
C ALA A 374 16.69 -3.91 22.07
N VAL A 375 16.79 -3.17 20.97
CA VAL A 375 15.65 -2.67 20.18
C VAL A 375 15.43 -3.43 18.86
N LYS A 376 16.08 -4.60 18.72
CA LYS A 376 15.87 -5.56 17.61
C LYS A 376 15.99 -4.95 16.22
N ILE A 377 17.07 -4.22 15.98
CA ILE A 377 17.35 -3.57 14.70
C ILE A 377 18.14 -4.51 13.79
N ASN A 378 17.67 -4.68 12.56
CA ASN A 378 18.41 -5.31 11.47
C ASN A 378 19.30 -4.30 10.74
N ASP A 379 18.70 -3.19 10.29
CA ASP A 379 19.39 -2.18 9.51
C ASP A 379 19.06 -0.75 9.93
N ILE A 380 19.98 0.17 9.65
CA ILE A 380 19.84 1.60 9.89
C ILE A 380 20.28 2.33 8.62
N ILE A 381 19.34 2.97 7.94
CA ILE A 381 19.57 3.71 6.70
C ILE A 381 19.51 5.20 7.03
N SER A 382 20.59 5.92 6.75
CA SER A 382 20.74 7.34 7.07
C SER A 382 21.75 8.02 6.13
N ASP A 383 21.79 9.35 6.13
CA ASP A 383 22.76 10.15 5.36
C ASP A 383 22.78 9.76 3.87
N GLY A 384 23.96 9.61 3.25
CA GLY A 384 24.12 9.14 1.88
C GLY A 384 23.48 7.77 1.58
N GLY A 385 23.19 6.95 2.60
CA GLY A 385 22.46 5.69 2.44
C GLY A 385 21.02 5.90 1.98
N LEU A 386 20.34 6.93 2.49
CA LEU A 386 18.98 7.30 2.04
C LEU A 386 18.98 7.69 0.56
N ILE A 387 19.98 8.48 0.15
CA ILE A 387 20.11 8.94 -1.24
C ILE A 387 20.44 7.77 -2.16
N ALA A 388 21.42 6.94 -1.79
CA ALA A 388 21.88 5.82 -2.59
C ALA A 388 20.80 4.74 -2.81
N GLN A 389 19.92 4.54 -1.82
CA GLN A 389 18.81 3.61 -1.92
C GLN A 389 17.53 4.24 -2.51
N GLY A 390 17.59 5.51 -2.92
CA GLY A 390 16.47 6.18 -3.59
C GLY A 390 15.37 6.69 -2.66
N PHE A 391 15.56 6.64 -1.34
CA PHE A 391 14.64 7.20 -0.35
C PHE A 391 14.60 8.73 -0.42
N GLY A 392 15.72 9.40 -0.63
CA GLY A 392 15.75 10.85 -0.81
C GLY A 392 16.77 11.53 0.11
N ASP A 393 16.66 12.85 0.21
CA ASP A 393 17.60 13.70 0.93
C ASP A 393 16.85 14.59 1.94
N PRO A 394 16.95 14.32 3.25
CA PRO A 394 16.23 15.08 4.28
C PRO A 394 16.71 16.53 4.42
N ALA A 395 17.83 16.92 3.80
CA ALA A 395 18.25 18.32 3.71
C ALA A 395 17.57 19.09 2.58
N LYS A 396 16.88 18.39 1.65
CA LYS A 396 16.22 18.98 0.48
C LYS A 396 14.72 18.73 0.43
N ASP A 397 14.24 17.67 1.07
CA ASP A 397 12.84 17.29 1.07
C ASP A 397 12.32 17.18 2.51
N PRO A 398 11.35 18.03 2.92
CA PRO A 398 10.88 18.08 4.30
C PRO A 398 10.14 16.81 4.75
N ALA A 399 9.66 15.98 3.81
CA ALA A 399 8.93 14.74 4.08
C ALA A 399 9.87 13.53 4.27
N VAL A 400 11.16 13.65 3.94
CA VAL A 400 12.11 12.54 4.09
C VAL A 400 12.56 12.45 5.56
N PRO A 401 12.51 11.26 6.18
CA PRO A 401 13.03 11.06 7.54
C PRO A 401 14.56 11.19 7.58
N ASP A 402 15.12 11.51 8.74
CA ASP A 402 16.59 11.57 8.90
C ASP A 402 17.21 10.17 9.00
N ILE A 403 16.46 9.22 9.59
CA ILE A 403 16.89 7.83 9.80
C ILE A 403 15.71 6.91 9.53
N ILE A 404 15.95 5.84 8.78
CA ILE A 404 15.06 4.68 8.66
C ILE A 404 15.68 3.53 9.44
N VAL A 405 14.92 2.95 10.37
CA VAL A 405 15.32 1.76 11.12
C VAL A 405 14.48 0.59 10.63
N ALA A 406 15.13 -0.44 10.11
CA ALA A 406 14.50 -1.70 9.75
C ALA A 406 14.67 -2.71 10.90
N PRO A 407 13.58 -3.25 11.46
CA PRO A 407 13.66 -4.27 12.50
C PRO A 407 14.19 -5.61 11.97
N ILE A 408 14.61 -6.49 12.88
CA ILE A 408 14.85 -7.91 12.59
C ILE A 408 13.57 -8.52 12.01
N PRO A 409 13.64 -9.35 10.95
CA PRO A 409 12.45 -9.97 10.36
C PRO A 409 11.54 -10.63 11.41
N GLY A 410 10.25 -10.28 11.37
CA GLY A 410 9.21 -10.67 12.33
C GLY A 410 9.09 -9.82 13.59
N ILE A 411 9.95 -8.82 13.78
CA ILE A 411 9.79 -7.84 14.86
C ILE A 411 9.01 -6.64 14.35
N ILE A 412 7.99 -6.24 15.11
CA ILE A 412 7.20 -5.04 14.85
C ILE A 412 7.34 -4.04 16.02
N TYR A 413 7.34 -2.76 15.70
CA TYR A 413 7.38 -1.64 16.64
C TYR A 413 5.97 -1.17 16.95
N THR A 414 5.36 -1.77 17.97
CA THR A 414 3.97 -1.46 18.37
C THR A 414 3.78 -1.58 19.89
N THR A 415 2.80 -0.84 20.41
CA THR A 415 2.26 -1.05 21.76
C THR A 415 1.02 -1.94 21.77
N SER A 416 0.45 -2.25 20.59
CA SER A 416 -0.75 -3.05 20.47
C SER A 416 -0.58 -4.43 21.11
N THR A 417 -1.65 -4.90 21.76
CA THR A 417 -1.76 -6.27 22.27
C THR A 417 -2.62 -7.16 21.38
N ALA A 418 -3.25 -6.60 20.36
CA ALA A 418 -4.17 -7.31 19.47
C ALA A 418 -3.51 -7.76 18.15
N LYS A 419 -2.39 -7.13 17.76
CA LYS A 419 -1.72 -7.37 16.48
C LYS A 419 -0.53 -8.33 16.62
N ILE A 420 -0.50 -9.37 15.79
CA ILE A 420 0.60 -10.35 15.67
C ILE A 420 1.39 -10.24 14.35
N ALA A 421 0.99 -9.30 13.49
CA ALA A 421 1.72 -8.90 12.30
C ALA A 421 1.50 -7.40 12.09
N GLU A 422 2.40 -6.77 11.35
CA GLU A 422 2.21 -5.42 10.83
C GLU A 422 2.77 -5.25 9.42
N HIS A 423 2.38 -4.17 8.76
CA HIS A 423 2.94 -3.70 7.51
C HIS A 423 3.51 -2.29 7.66
N GLY A 424 4.16 -1.78 6.62
CA GLY A 424 4.72 -0.42 6.60
C GLY A 424 6.21 -0.32 6.32
N GLY A 425 6.89 -1.43 6.08
CA GLY A 425 8.32 -1.54 6.26
C GLY A 425 9.05 -1.76 4.97
N ILE A 426 10.18 -2.45 5.08
CA ILE A 426 11.04 -2.75 3.93
C ILE A 426 11.44 -4.23 3.89
N SER A 427 10.75 -5.07 4.66
CA SER A 427 11.03 -6.51 4.72
C SER A 427 10.44 -7.22 3.49
N GLU A 428 10.99 -8.39 3.15
CA GLU A 428 10.46 -9.23 2.06
C GLU A 428 9.06 -9.76 2.37
N ASP A 429 8.74 -10.06 3.64
CA ASP A 429 7.39 -10.47 4.02
C ASP A 429 6.38 -9.33 3.81
N ASP A 430 6.84 -8.06 3.86
CA ASP A 430 5.96 -6.91 3.74
C ASP A 430 5.80 -6.36 2.31
N ARG A 431 6.57 -6.88 1.34
CA ARG A 431 6.69 -6.25 0.01
C ARG A 431 6.42 -7.17 -1.17
#